data_AF-A0AA41RLE8-F1
#
_entry.id   AF-A0AA41RLE8-F1
#
_cell.length_a   1.000
_cell.length_b   1.000
_cell.length_c   1.000
_cell.angle_alpha   90.00
_cell.angle_beta   90.00
_cell.angle_gamma   90.00
#
_symmetry.space_group_name_H-M   'P 1'
#
loop_
_entity.id
_entity.type
_entity.pdbx_description
1 polymer ?
#
loop_
_entity_poly.entity_id
_entity_poly.type
_entity_poly.pdbx_seq_one_letter_code
_entity_poly.pdbx_strand_id
1 'polypeptide(L)'
;IMSKTKDQTVMETVDPEISSTCEDFASVEELFNLARLCTQEKSSDRPTISDIIGILKDIVFSTEVENSTPPKMVALHEDMSSYTYEDVLSMTENFGDTYIFGYGGASCTVYKCLLNNSKPIFIERFYEHHRYTADFETARDLSVGMKHPNIVSLIGYLVSSYENLLFYEYMPSLWDLLH
;
A
#
# COMPACT_ATOMS: atom_id res chain seq x y z
N ILE A 1 29.39 -4.48 -14.24
CA ILE A 1 28.39 -3.62 -13.56
C ILE A 1 29.09 -2.48 -12.81
N MET A 2 30.03 -2.76 -11.89
CA MET A 2 30.69 -1.72 -11.06
C MET A 2 31.59 -0.70 -11.80
N SER A 3 31.85 -0.85 -13.10
CA SER A 3 32.77 0.01 -13.87
C SER A 3 32.11 1.07 -14.75
N LYS A 4 30.77 1.15 -14.80
CA LYS A 4 30.03 2.05 -15.74
C LYS A 4 29.21 3.15 -15.04
N THR A 5 29.68 3.66 -13.91
CA THR A 5 28.84 4.49 -13.01
C THR A 5 29.22 5.97 -12.96
N LYS A 6 29.49 6.58 -14.11
CA LYS A 6 29.46 8.04 -14.28
C LYS A 6 28.86 8.32 -15.65
N ASP A 7 27.82 9.15 -15.69
CA ASP A 7 27.17 9.69 -16.88
C ASP A 7 26.14 8.77 -17.57
N GLN A 8 24.92 8.67 -17.02
CA GLN A 8 23.70 8.40 -17.80
C GLN A 8 23.69 7.13 -18.70
N THR A 9 24.63 6.19 -18.49
CA THR A 9 24.86 4.97 -19.28
C THR A 9 24.10 3.75 -18.78
N VAL A 10 23.18 3.89 -17.82
CA VAL A 10 22.45 2.77 -17.20
C VAL A 10 21.68 1.97 -18.25
N MET A 11 21.01 2.64 -19.19
CA MET A 11 20.27 1.98 -20.27
C MET A 11 21.15 1.20 -21.25
N GLU A 12 22.44 1.54 -21.40
CA GLU A 12 23.36 0.74 -22.25
C GLU A 12 23.70 -0.62 -21.63
N THR A 13 23.34 -0.82 -20.36
CA THR A 13 23.54 -2.09 -19.64
C THR A 13 22.27 -2.90 -19.50
N VAL A 14 21.11 -2.32 -19.87
CA VAL A 14 19.84 -3.04 -19.94
C VAL A 14 19.84 -3.92 -21.18
N ASP A 15 19.31 -5.14 -21.02
CA ASP A 15 19.24 -6.09 -22.12
C ASP A 15 18.39 -5.50 -23.28
N PRO A 16 18.88 -5.51 -24.53
CA PRO A 16 18.16 -4.99 -25.69
C PRO A 16 16.78 -5.62 -25.90
N GLU A 17 16.56 -6.88 -25.49
CA GLU A 17 15.26 -7.55 -25.59
C GLU A 17 14.25 -7.04 -24.54
N ILE A 18 14.73 -6.41 -23.47
CA ILE A 18 13.89 -5.86 -22.38
C ILE A 18 13.70 -4.34 -22.56
N SER A 19 14.62 -3.68 -23.26
CA SER A 19 14.60 -2.23 -23.50
C SER A 19 13.35 -1.73 -24.23
N SER A 20 12.63 -2.58 -24.98
CA SER A 20 11.38 -2.20 -25.65
C SER A 20 10.15 -2.18 -24.74
N THR A 21 10.26 -2.75 -23.53
CA THR A 21 9.16 -2.93 -22.58
C THR A 21 9.33 -2.05 -21.34
N CYS A 22 10.51 -1.48 -21.13
CA CYS A 22 10.81 -0.54 -20.05
C CYS A 22 10.55 0.89 -20.53
N GLU A 23 9.39 1.44 -20.18
CA GLU A 23 9.02 2.82 -20.50
C GLU A 23 9.39 3.82 -19.38
N ASP A 24 9.53 3.34 -18.14
CA ASP A 24 9.93 4.16 -16.99
C ASP A 24 11.42 4.02 -16.68
N PHE A 25 12.18 5.05 -17.04
CA PHE A 25 13.62 5.14 -16.85
C PHE A 25 14.01 5.37 -15.38
N ALA A 26 13.13 5.96 -14.56
CA ALA A 26 13.43 6.25 -13.16
C ALA A 26 13.42 4.97 -12.32
N SER A 27 12.41 4.12 -12.48
CA SER A 27 12.34 2.82 -11.80
C SER A 27 13.50 1.88 -12.17
N VAL A 28 13.94 1.92 -13.43
CA VAL A 28 15.11 1.15 -13.89
C VAL A 28 16.40 1.62 -13.22
N GLU A 29 16.57 2.94 -13.06
CA GLU A 29 17.72 3.50 -12.36
C GLU A 29 17.72 3.13 -10.86
N GLU A 30 16.56 3.15 -10.21
CA GLU A 30 16.41 2.71 -8.82
C GLU A 30 16.70 1.22 -8.63
N LEU A 31 16.15 0.36 -9.51
CA LEU A 31 16.41 -1.08 -9.47
C LEU A 31 17.89 -1.39 -9.71
N PHE A 32 18.53 -0.65 -10.63
CA PHE A 32 19.96 -0.77 -10.88
C PHE A 32 20.79 -0.34 -9.68
N ASN A 33 20.40 0.74 -9.00
CA ASN A 33 21.03 1.21 -7.77
C ASN A 33 20.90 0.18 -6.64
N LEU A 34 19.72 -0.45 -6.50
CA LEU A 34 19.50 -1.53 -5.55
C LEU A 34 20.37 -2.75 -5.88
N ALA A 35 20.42 -3.17 -7.15
CA ALA A 35 21.27 -4.28 -7.60
C ALA A 35 22.76 -4.00 -7.33
N ARG A 36 23.20 -2.75 -7.50
CA ARG A 36 24.57 -2.31 -7.17
C ARG A 36 24.86 -2.43 -5.67
N LEU A 37 23.92 -2.07 -4.80
CA LEU A 37 24.07 -2.24 -3.34
C LEU A 37 24.14 -3.74 -2.98
N CYS A 38 23.30 -4.57 -3.59
CA CYS A 38 23.26 -6.01 -3.34
C CYS A 38 24.54 -6.75 -3.79
N THR A 39 25.26 -6.21 -4.79
CA THR A 39 26.44 -6.84 -5.41
C THR A 39 27.78 -6.27 -4.93
N GLN A 40 27.79 -5.50 -3.84
CA GLN A 40 29.03 -4.96 -3.27
C GLN A 40 30.01 -6.06 -2.83
N GLU A 41 31.31 -5.81 -2.95
CA GLU A 41 32.35 -6.80 -2.62
C GLU A 41 32.29 -7.21 -1.14
N LYS A 42 32.13 -6.23 -0.24
CA LYS A 42 32.02 -6.48 1.18
C LYS A 42 30.59 -6.86 1.56
N SER A 43 30.46 -7.95 2.31
CA SER A 43 29.15 -8.41 2.80
C SER A 43 28.52 -7.47 3.82
N SER A 44 29.32 -6.68 4.55
CA SER A 44 28.85 -5.71 5.55
C SER A 44 28.09 -4.52 4.96
N ASP A 45 28.36 -4.21 3.69
CA ASP A 45 27.85 -3.00 3.04
C ASP A 45 26.58 -3.32 2.24
N ARG A 46 26.28 -4.61 2.05
CA ARG A 46 25.07 -5.09 1.39
C ARG A 46 23.86 -4.90 2.31
N PRO A 47 22.71 -4.48 1.76
CA PRO A 47 21.47 -4.39 2.52
C PRO A 47 21.00 -5.77 3.00
N THR A 48 20.19 -5.77 4.06
CA THR A 48 19.51 -7.00 4.47
C THR A 48 18.40 -7.35 3.49
N ILE A 49 17.95 -8.61 3.51
CA ILE A 49 16.81 -9.05 2.69
C ILE A 49 15.55 -8.24 3.03
N SER A 50 15.37 -7.81 4.29
CA SER A 50 14.24 -6.97 4.69
C SER A 50 14.29 -5.60 4.00
N ASP A 51 15.46 -4.98 3.96
CA ASP A 51 15.65 -3.68 3.29
C ASP A 51 15.43 -3.80 1.77
N ILE A 52 15.93 -4.89 1.17
CA ILE A 52 15.72 -5.19 -0.25
C ILE A 52 14.23 -5.32 -0.56
N ILE A 53 13.48 -6.06 0.27
CA ILE A 53 12.04 -6.23 0.09
C ILE A 53 11.32 -4.88 0.22
N GLY A 54 11.70 -4.04 1.17
CA GLY A 54 11.15 -2.69 1.32
C GLY A 54 11.35 -1.86 0.05
N ILE A 55 12.60 -1.74 -0.41
CA ILE A 55 12.94 -0.95 -1.59
C ILE A 55 12.26 -1.49 -2.86
N LEU A 56 12.22 -2.82 -3.04
CA LEU A 56 11.52 -3.42 -4.20
C LEU A 56 10.01 -3.14 -4.17
N LYS A 57 9.39 -3.18 -2.99
CA LYS A 57 7.98 -2.82 -2.85
C LYS A 57 7.75 -1.37 -3.24
N ASP A 58 8.59 -0.45 -2.78
CA ASP A 58 8.46 0.98 -3.07
C ASP A 58 8.66 1.28 -4.58
N ILE A 59 9.62 0.61 -5.24
CA ILE A 59 9.86 0.75 -6.69
C ILE A 59 8.66 0.23 -7.48
N VAL A 60 8.20 -1.01 -7.19
CA VAL A 60 7.06 -1.60 -7.90
C VAL A 60 5.78 -0.78 -7.69
N PHE A 61 5.56 -0.32 -6.46
CA PHE A 61 4.46 0.57 -6.12
C PHE A 61 4.49 1.85 -6.96
N SER A 62 5.66 2.47 -7.12
CA SER A 62 5.84 3.69 -7.92
C SER A 62 5.57 3.45 -9.42
N THR A 63 6.04 2.32 -9.97
CA THR A 63 5.80 1.97 -11.38
C THR A 63 4.32 1.67 -11.68
N GLU A 64 3.59 1.12 -10.71
CA GLU A 64 2.15 0.87 -10.82
C GLU A 64 1.34 2.16 -10.68
N VAL A 65 1.77 3.13 -9.88
CA VAL A 65 1.15 4.46 -9.78
C VAL A 65 1.23 5.22 -11.10
N GLU A 66 2.35 5.16 -11.83
CA GLU A 66 2.52 5.88 -13.10
C GLU A 66 1.69 5.31 -14.26
N ASN A 67 1.39 3.99 -14.24
CA ASN A 67 0.65 3.31 -15.31
C ASN A 67 -0.82 3.02 -14.98
N SER A 68 -1.28 3.35 -13.76
CA SER A 68 -2.66 3.10 -13.32
C SER A 68 -3.45 4.39 -13.16
N THR A 69 -4.78 4.26 -13.18
CA THR A 69 -5.64 5.34 -12.70
C THR A 69 -5.31 5.61 -11.24
N PRO A 70 -5.08 6.87 -10.83
CA PRO A 70 -4.70 7.20 -9.47
C PRO A 70 -5.70 6.63 -8.47
N PRO A 71 -5.26 6.21 -7.26
CA PRO A 71 -6.11 5.62 -6.24
C PRO A 71 -7.35 6.48 -6.03
N LYS A 72 -8.51 5.95 -6.42
CA LYS A 72 -9.74 6.70 -6.30
C LYS A 72 -10.28 6.48 -4.91
N MET A 73 -10.02 7.44 -4.03
CA MET A 73 -10.64 7.47 -2.73
C MET A 73 -12.06 8.04 -2.84
N VAL A 74 -13.02 7.33 -2.24
CA VAL A 74 -14.42 7.72 -2.20
C VAL A 74 -14.82 7.92 -0.75
N ALA A 75 -15.09 9.16 -0.37
CA ALA A 75 -15.64 9.50 0.93
C ALA A 75 -17.15 9.29 0.94
N LEU A 76 -17.64 8.54 1.94
CA LEU A 76 -19.07 8.35 2.21
C LEU A 76 -19.54 9.21 3.39
N HIS A 77 -18.59 9.75 4.16
CA HIS A 77 -18.80 10.62 5.30
C HIS A 77 -17.90 11.86 5.20
N GLU A 78 -18.35 12.99 5.74
CA GLU A 78 -17.63 14.28 5.68
C GLU A 78 -16.22 14.17 6.27
N ASP A 79 -16.06 13.42 7.36
CA ASP A 79 -14.76 13.15 8.02
C ASP A 79 -13.69 12.59 7.07
N MET A 80 -14.06 11.90 5.98
CA MET A 80 -13.12 11.31 5.01
C MET A 80 -12.91 12.17 3.76
N SER A 81 -13.64 13.26 3.61
CA SER A 81 -13.72 14.01 2.34
C SER A 81 -12.43 14.74 1.95
N SER A 82 -11.56 15.02 2.93
CA SER A 82 -10.29 15.71 2.72
C SER A 82 -9.07 14.79 2.66
N TYR A 83 -9.24 13.48 2.86
CA TYR A 83 -8.12 12.56 2.92
C TYR A 83 -7.67 12.14 1.52
N THR A 84 -6.40 11.82 1.41
CA THR A 84 -5.76 11.24 0.24
C THR A 84 -5.15 9.89 0.60
N TYR A 85 -4.70 9.15 -0.40
CA TYR A 85 -3.98 7.90 -0.15
C TYR A 85 -2.64 8.17 0.57
N GLU A 86 -1.92 9.23 0.22
CA GLU A 86 -0.71 9.68 0.93
C GLU A 86 -0.97 9.95 2.42
N ASP A 87 -2.12 10.55 2.77
CA ASP A 87 -2.47 10.75 4.19
C ASP A 87 -2.63 9.40 4.90
N VAL A 88 -3.22 8.40 4.23
CA VAL A 88 -3.38 7.04 4.74
C VAL A 88 -2.02 6.37 4.95
N LEU A 89 -1.10 6.51 4.00
CA LEU A 89 0.26 6.01 4.15
C LEU A 89 0.97 6.68 5.32
N SER A 90 0.85 8.01 5.45
CA SER A 90 1.48 8.76 6.52
C SER A 90 0.95 8.35 7.91
N MET A 91 -0.36 8.15 8.05
CA MET A 91 -0.98 7.81 9.34
C MET A 91 -0.83 6.34 9.73
N THR A 92 -0.39 5.48 8.80
CA THR A 92 -0.16 4.05 9.03
C THR A 92 1.33 3.68 9.02
N GLU A 93 2.24 4.65 8.86
CA GLU A 93 3.66 4.43 8.57
C GLU A 93 3.86 3.39 7.47
N ASN A 94 3.21 3.61 6.32
CA ASN A 94 3.18 2.68 5.19
C ASN A 94 2.67 1.28 5.58
N PHE A 95 1.51 1.24 6.26
CA PHE A 95 0.90 0.01 6.76
C PHE A 95 1.83 -0.84 7.64
N GLY A 96 2.60 -0.18 8.50
CA GLY A 96 3.52 -0.81 9.44
C GLY A 96 2.82 -1.70 10.48
N ASP A 97 3.53 -2.74 10.94
CA ASP A 97 3.00 -3.76 11.86
C ASP A 97 2.51 -3.19 13.19
N THR A 98 3.03 -2.03 13.60
CA THR A 98 2.65 -1.29 14.80
C THR A 98 1.17 -0.85 14.81
N TYR A 99 0.58 -0.67 13.64
CA TYR A 99 -0.81 -0.22 13.47
C TYR A 99 -1.78 -1.38 13.25
N ILE A 100 -1.28 -2.62 13.15
CA ILE A 100 -2.14 -3.80 12.98
C ILE A 100 -2.98 -3.99 14.23
N PHE A 101 -4.29 -3.93 14.03
CA PHE A 101 -5.28 -4.28 15.04
C PHE A 101 -5.63 -5.76 15.01
N GLY A 102 -5.68 -6.35 13.82
CA GLY A 102 -6.01 -7.76 13.64
C GLY A 102 -6.06 -8.18 12.18
N TYR A 103 -6.65 -9.34 11.94
CA TYR A 103 -6.77 -9.93 10.60
C TYR A 103 -8.23 -10.24 10.31
N GLY A 104 -8.75 -9.66 9.21
CA GLY A 104 -10.14 -9.83 8.78
C GLY A 104 -10.29 -11.12 7.97
N GLY A 105 -10.18 -12.26 8.66
CA GLY A 105 -10.23 -13.58 8.03
C GLY A 105 -8.99 -13.87 7.18
N ALA A 106 -9.19 -14.47 5.99
CA ALA A 106 -8.11 -14.92 5.10
C ALA A 106 -7.77 -13.92 3.98
N SER A 107 -8.42 -12.76 3.95
CA SER A 107 -8.44 -11.83 2.81
C SER A 107 -7.87 -10.44 3.11
N CYS A 108 -7.80 -10.01 4.37
CA CYS A 108 -7.31 -8.68 4.72
C CYS A 108 -6.62 -8.58 6.09
N THR A 109 -5.81 -7.54 6.23
CA THR A 109 -5.27 -7.05 7.51
C THR A 109 -6.06 -5.82 7.95
N VAL A 110 -6.38 -5.74 9.24
CA VAL A 110 -7.11 -4.61 9.83
C VAL A 110 -6.14 -3.73 10.60
N TYR A 111 -6.09 -2.46 10.23
CA TYR A 111 -5.26 -1.44 10.88
C TYR A 111 -6.14 -0.50 11.71
N LYS A 112 -5.64 -0.06 12.87
CA LYS A 112 -6.29 0.96 13.71
C LYS A 112 -5.50 2.25 13.64
N CYS A 113 -6.16 3.32 13.26
CA CYS A 113 -5.54 4.63 13.09
C CYS A 113 -6.44 5.74 13.65
N LEU A 114 -5.89 6.95 13.74
CA LEU A 114 -6.62 8.15 14.14
C LEU A 114 -6.71 9.12 12.97
N LEU A 115 -7.90 9.63 12.70
CA LEU A 115 -8.09 10.80 11.87
C LEU A 115 -7.50 12.04 12.56
N ASN A 116 -7.22 13.10 11.79
CA ASN A 116 -6.76 14.42 12.22
C ASN A 116 -7.63 15.07 13.31
N ASN A 117 -8.92 14.71 13.36
CA ASN A 117 -9.85 15.13 14.41
C ASN A 117 -9.81 14.22 15.65
N SER A 118 -8.79 13.37 15.78
CA SER A 118 -8.59 12.36 16.82
C SER A 118 -9.66 11.27 16.87
N LYS A 119 -10.49 11.14 15.82
CA LYS A 119 -11.49 10.08 15.74
C LYS A 119 -10.82 8.76 15.32
N PRO A 120 -10.98 7.66 16.08
CA PRO A 120 -10.43 6.37 15.69
C PRO A 120 -11.21 5.76 14.52
N ILE A 121 -10.46 5.12 13.62
CA ILE A 121 -10.99 4.38 12.47
C ILE A 121 -10.30 3.03 12.33
N PHE A 122 -10.97 2.13 11.61
CA PHE A 122 -10.37 0.89 11.13
C PHE A 122 -10.19 0.94 9.62
N ILE A 123 -9.07 0.42 9.15
CA ILE A 123 -8.75 0.28 7.73
C ILE A 123 -8.58 -1.20 7.45
N GLU A 124 -9.50 -1.79 6.69
CA GLU A 124 -9.33 -3.14 6.16
C GLU A 124 -8.56 -3.05 4.85
N ARG A 125 -7.31 -3.51 4.86
CA ARG A 125 -6.44 -3.59 3.69
C ARG A 125 -6.48 -5.00 3.14
N PHE A 126 -7.07 -5.16 1.98
CA PHE A 126 -7.18 -6.47 1.32
C PHE A 126 -5.83 -6.86 0.72
N TYR A 127 -5.49 -8.14 0.80
CA TYR A 127 -4.24 -8.63 0.24
C TYR A 127 -4.23 -8.46 -1.28
N GLU A 128 -3.07 -8.07 -1.78
CA GLU A 128 -2.81 -7.86 -3.20
C GLU A 128 -2.83 -9.19 -3.95
N HIS A 129 -4.03 -9.61 -4.37
CA HIS A 129 -4.26 -10.77 -5.20
C HIS A 129 -5.65 -10.68 -5.83
N HIS A 130 -5.74 -10.90 -7.14
CA HIS A 130 -7.01 -10.92 -7.90
C HIS A 130 -8.12 -11.80 -7.30
N ARG A 131 -7.77 -12.73 -6.41
CA ARG A 131 -8.72 -13.64 -5.76
C ARG A 131 -9.55 -12.94 -4.68
N TYR A 132 -9.03 -11.87 -4.08
CA TYR A 132 -9.68 -11.14 -2.98
C TYR A 132 -10.43 -9.90 -3.45
N THR A 133 -10.34 -9.54 -4.74
CA THR A 133 -11.12 -8.45 -5.32
C THR A 133 -12.62 -8.68 -5.16
N ALA A 134 -13.09 -9.93 -5.34
CA ALA A 134 -14.49 -10.28 -5.13
C ALA A 134 -14.93 -10.14 -3.66
N ASP A 135 -14.05 -10.50 -2.71
CA ASP A 135 -14.31 -10.33 -1.28
C ASP A 135 -14.42 -8.86 -0.92
N PHE A 136 -13.52 -8.03 -1.45
CA PHE A 136 -13.57 -6.57 -1.30
C PHE A 136 -14.86 -5.97 -1.87
N GLU A 137 -15.22 -6.29 -3.11
CA GLU A 137 -16.43 -5.76 -3.76
C GLU A 137 -17.70 -6.16 -2.99
N THR A 138 -17.76 -7.42 -2.54
CA THR A 138 -18.88 -7.92 -1.74
C THR A 138 -18.97 -7.17 -0.41
N ALA A 139 -17.85 -7.03 0.31
CA ALA A 139 -17.81 -6.31 1.57
C ALA A 139 -18.19 -4.84 1.40
N ARG A 140 -17.67 -4.18 0.36
CA ARG A 140 -18.01 -2.79 -0.01
C ARG A 140 -19.52 -2.64 -0.23
N ASP A 141 -20.10 -3.46 -1.10
CA ASP A 141 -21.49 -3.30 -1.53
C ASP A 141 -22.47 -3.57 -0.39
N LEU A 142 -22.15 -4.56 0.46
CA LEU A 142 -22.90 -4.85 1.68
C LEU A 142 -22.83 -3.68 2.67
N SER A 143 -21.63 -3.16 2.93
CA SER A 143 -21.42 -2.08 3.89
C SER A 143 -22.01 -0.73 3.43
N VAL A 144 -22.05 -0.47 2.12
CA VAL A 144 -22.74 0.70 1.55
C VAL A 144 -24.26 0.57 1.70
N GLY A 145 -24.80 -0.63 1.48
CA GLY A 145 -26.23 -0.90 1.50
C GLY A 145 -26.84 -1.02 2.90
N MET A 146 -26.05 -1.40 3.91
CA MET A 146 -26.54 -1.65 5.27
C MET A 146 -26.14 -0.55 6.25
N LYS A 147 -27.10 0.31 6.58
CA LYS A 147 -26.95 1.33 7.66
C LYS A 147 -27.82 0.96 8.85
N HIS A 148 -27.21 0.62 9.98
CA HIS A 148 -27.91 0.31 11.22
C HIS A 148 -27.08 0.73 12.44
N PRO A 149 -27.69 1.20 13.54
CA PRO A 149 -26.97 1.66 14.74
C PRO A 149 -26.02 0.64 15.40
N ASN A 150 -26.22 -0.66 15.13
CA ASN A 150 -25.42 -1.75 15.69
C ASN A 150 -24.49 -2.42 14.65
N ILE A 151 -24.35 -1.82 13.47
CA ILE A 151 -23.44 -2.29 12.42
C ILE A 151 -22.39 -1.21 12.20
N VAL A 152 -21.13 -1.65 12.13
CA VAL A 152 -20.01 -0.75 11.90
C VAL A 152 -20.21 -0.02 10.57
N SER A 153 -20.17 1.30 10.60
CA SER A 153 -20.45 2.13 9.42
C SER A 153 -19.21 2.31 8.55
N LEU A 154 -19.34 2.03 7.26
CA LEU A 154 -18.32 2.36 6.26
C LEU A 154 -18.34 3.88 6.01
N ILE A 155 -17.19 4.53 6.22
CA ILE A 155 -17.02 5.98 6.08
C ILE A 155 -16.30 6.36 4.78
N GLY A 156 -15.68 5.40 4.11
CA GLY A 156 -15.07 5.56 2.80
C GLY A 156 -14.48 4.26 2.27
N TYR A 157 -14.02 4.29 1.03
CA TYR A 157 -13.25 3.19 0.44
C TYR A 157 -12.25 3.73 -0.59
N LEU A 158 -11.22 2.95 -0.88
CA LEU A 158 -10.24 3.23 -1.92
C LEU A 158 -10.14 2.02 -2.85
N VAL A 159 -10.15 2.30 -4.14
CA VAL A 159 -9.94 1.30 -5.20
C VAL A 159 -8.80 1.77 -6.08
N SER A 160 -7.78 0.93 -6.21
CA SER A 160 -6.73 1.03 -7.23
C SER A 160 -6.43 -0.35 -7.80
N SER A 161 -5.48 -0.43 -8.74
CA SER A 161 -5.01 -1.71 -9.29
C SER A 161 -4.21 -2.56 -8.28
N TYR A 162 -3.66 -1.93 -7.25
CA TYR A 162 -2.74 -2.54 -6.28
C TYR A 162 -3.24 -2.48 -4.84
N GLU A 163 -4.20 -1.62 -4.54
CA GLU A 163 -4.74 -1.42 -3.19
C GLU A 163 -6.26 -1.36 -3.19
N ASN A 164 -6.86 -2.09 -2.25
CA ASN A 164 -8.28 -2.06 -1.98
C ASN A 164 -8.47 -1.89 -0.48
N LEU A 165 -9.02 -0.75 -0.09
CA LEU A 165 -9.18 -0.36 1.31
C LEU A 165 -10.64 -0.07 1.63
N LEU A 166 -11.10 -0.56 2.78
CA LEU A 166 -12.36 -0.15 3.38
C LEU A 166 -12.09 0.60 4.68
N PHE A 167 -12.69 1.78 4.82
CA PHE A 167 -12.54 2.63 5.99
C PHE A 167 -13.82 2.58 6.82
N TYR A 168 -13.70 2.18 8.07
CA TYR A 168 -14.81 2.03 8.99
C TYR A 168 -14.66 2.96 10.19
N GLU A 169 -15.78 3.46 10.67
CA GLU A 169 -15.83 4.10 11.98
C GLU A 169 -15.48 3.10 13.07
N TYR A 170 -14.65 3.49 14.03
CA TYR A 170 -14.39 2.64 15.19
C TYR A 170 -15.67 2.42 16.00
N MET A 171 -16.00 1.15 16.21
CA MET A 171 -17.04 0.74 17.16
C MET A 171 -16.36 0.02 18.33
N PRO A 172 -16.56 0.48 19.59
CA PRO A 172 -16.05 -0.24 20.74
C PRO A 172 -16.60 -1.66 20.74
N SER A 173 -15.72 -2.66 20.72
CA SER A 173 -16.17 -4.03 20.89
C SER A 173 -16.58 -4.27 22.35
N LEU A 174 -17.37 -5.33 22.58
CA LEU A 174 -17.68 -5.76 23.94
C LEU A 174 -16.40 -6.04 24.76
N TRP A 175 -15.32 -6.45 24.08
CA TRP A 175 -14.02 -6.69 24.71
C TRP A 175 -13.36 -5.40 25.18
N ASP A 176 -13.38 -4.35 24.35
CA ASP A 176 -12.83 -3.01 24.66
C ASP A 176 -13.60 -2.29 25.77
N LEU A 177 -14.83 -2.70 26.04
CA LEU A 177 -15.68 -2.15 27.09
C LEU A 177 -15.55 -2.88 28.43
N LEU A 178 -15.01 -4.10 28.42
CA LEU A 178 -14.92 -4.97 29.60
C LEU A 178 -13.51 -5.02 30.20
N HIS A 179 -12.50 -4.44 29.55
CA HIS A 179 -11.10 -4.39 29.96
C HIS A 179 -10.50 -3.02 29.66
#